data_AF-X1K8X1-F1
#
_entry.id   AF-X1K8X1-F1
#
_cell.length_a   1.000
_cell.length_b   1.000
_cell.length_c   1.000
_cell.angle_alpha   90.00
_cell.angle_beta   90.00
_cell.angle_gamma   90.00
#
_symmetry.space_group_name_H-M   'P 1'
#
loop_
_entity.id
_entity.type
_entity.pdbx_description
1 polymer ?
#
loop_
_entity_poly.entity_id
_entity_poly.type
_entity_poly.pdbx_seq_one_letter_code
_entity_poly.pdbx_strand_id
1 'polypeptide(L)'
;MRQLRRKSLIPICADESVFNHHDAFKLASMGACDYLNIKLGKSGGITTALKINAIAESCGMKCMIGCFGESRLGLTAAAHFVSANPNVIFVD
;
A
#
# COMPACT_ATOMS: atom_id res chain seq x y z
N MET A 1 -0.31 -1.35 15.80
CA MET A 1 0.10 -0.24 14.91
C MET A 1 -0.33 1.14 15.40
N ARG A 2 -1.64 1.46 15.55
CA ARG A 2 -2.10 2.81 15.96
C ARG A 2 -1.40 3.39 17.19
N GLN A 3 -1.20 2.59 18.23
CA GLN A 3 -0.49 3.02 19.43
C GLN A 3 0.98 3.37 19.17
N LEU A 4 1.64 2.62 18.28
CA LEU A 4 3.03 2.90 17.86
C LEU A 4 3.08 4.18 17.03
N ARG A 5 2.21 4.34 16.03
CA ARG A 5 2.13 5.57 15.23
C ARG A 5 1.96 6.82 16.09
N ARG A 6 1.07 6.77 17.10
CA ARG A 6 0.83 7.90 18.03
C ARG A 6 2.05 8.28 18.89
N LYS A 7 3.00 7.36 19.08
CA LYS A 7 4.19 7.55 19.93
C LYS A 7 5.47 7.74 19.13
N SER A 8 5.42 7.51 17.81
CA SER A 8 6.58 7.55 16.93
C SER A 8 6.61 8.87 16.18
N LEU A 9 7.79 9.49 16.10
CA LEU A 9 8.06 10.59 15.16
C LEU A 9 8.37 10.06 13.75
N ILE A 10 8.66 8.76 13.63
CA ILE A 10 8.96 8.09 12.36
C ILE A 10 7.63 7.62 11.75
N PRO A 11 7.35 7.93 10.47
CA PRO A 11 6.17 7.45 9.77
C PRO A 11 6.10 5.92 9.73
N ILE A 12 4.89 5.38 9.87
CA ILE A 12 4.63 3.94 9.91
C ILE A 12 3.97 3.51 8.60
N CYS A 13 4.61 2.61 7.85
CA CYS A 13 4.04 1.97 6.67
C CYS A 13 3.41 0.61 7.05
N ALA A 14 2.18 0.35 6.61
CA ALA A 14 1.54 -0.95 6.79
C ALA A 14 1.88 -1.90 5.63
N ASP A 15 2.50 -3.04 5.93
CA ASP A 15 2.79 -4.10 4.95
C ASP A 15 1.91 -5.33 5.18
N GLU A 16 2.29 -6.27 6.04
CA GLU A 16 1.56 -7.53 6.28
C GLU A 16 0.19 -7.31 6.96
N SER A 17 -0.14 -6.08 7.34
CA SER A 17 -1.46 -5.71 7.87
C SER A 17 -2.45 -5.27 6.78
N VAL A 18 -2.04 -5.20 5.52
CA VAL A 18 -2.89 -4.84 4.37
C VAL A 18 -2.72 -5.83 3.23
N PHE A 19 -3.77 -6.61 2.96
CA PHE A 19 -3.85 -7.51 1.82
C PHE A 19 -4.88 -7.03 0.81
N ASN A 20 -6.04 -6.55 1.28
CA ASN A 20 -7.12 -6.09 0.41
C ASN A 20 -7.65 -4.70 0.81
N HIS A 21 -8.64 -4.23 0.05
CA HIS A 21 -9.26 -2.92 0.22
C HIS A 21 -10.06 -2.76 1.53
N HIS A 22 -10.60 -3.84 2.11
CA HIS A 22 -11.23 -3.79 3.44
C HIS A 22 -10.18 -3.55 4.53
N ASP A 23 -9.02 -4.18 4.43
CA ASP A 23 -7.90 -3.96 5.37
C ASP A 23 -7.42 -2.52 5.28
N ALA A 24 -7.24 -2.02 4.05
CA ALA A 24 -6.85 -0.64 3.78
C ALA A 24 -7.84 0.35 4.40
N PHE A 25 -9.15 0.14 4.17
CA PHE A 25 -10.20 0.98 4.74
C PHE A 25 -10.18 0.97 6.27
N LYS A 26 -10.03 -0.21 6.88
CA LYS A 26 -9.95 -0.35 8.33
C LYS A 26 -8.75 0.39 8.92
N LEU A 27 -7.57 0.21 8.32
CA LEU A 27 -6.34 0.87 8.78
C LEU A 27 -6.41 2.40 8.64
N ALA A 28 -6.92 2.88 7.51
CA ALA A 28 -7.11 4.30 7.24
C ALA A 28 -8.12 4.91 8.23
N SER A 29 -9.28 4.27 8.41
CA SER A 29 -10.34 4.74 9.33
C SER A 29 -9.87 4.80 10.79
N MET A 30 -8.96 3.91 11.18
CA MET A 30 -8.38 3.91 12.53
C MET A 30 -7.22 4.90 12.70
N GLY A 31 -6.74 5.51 11.61
CA GLY A 31 -5.51 6.31 11.59
C GLY A 31 -4.29 5.51 12.06
N ALA A 32 -4.20 4.24 11.66
CA ALA A 32 -3.26 3.28 12.23
C ALA A 32 -1.84 3.34 11.65
N CYS A 33 -1.68 3.91 10.46
CA CYS A 33 -0.42 4.06 9.72
C CYS A 33 -0.45 5.33 8.86
N ASP A 34 0.70 5.72 8.34
CA ASP A 34 0.90 6.89 7.46
C ASP A 34 0.90 6.48 5.98
N TYR A 35 1.40 5.28 5.69
CA TYR A 35 1.50 4.73 4.32
C TYR A 35 0.97 3.30 4.25
N LEU A 36 0.58 2.87 3.05
CA LEU A 36 0.26 1.47 2.75
C LEU A 36 1.25 0.92 1.73
N ASN A 37 1.84 -0.25 2.04
CA ASN A 37 2.66 -1.00 1.09
C ASN A 37 1.78 -1.98 0.32
N ILE A 38 1.59 -1.69 -0.97
CA ILE A 38 0.87 -2.54 -1.90
C ILE A 38 1.87 -3.54 -2.50
N LYS A 39 1.53 -4.83 -2.48
CA LYS A 39 2.25 -5.86 -3.23
C LYS A 39 1.23 -6.62 -4.07
N LEU A 40 1.46 -6.77 -5.37
CA LEU A 40 0.49 -7.44 -6.25
C LEU A 40 0.18 -8.86 -5.79
N GLY A 41 1.19 -9.58 -5.27
CA GLY A 41 1.00 -10.92 -4.68
C GLY A 41 0.10 -10.93 -3.44
N LYS A 42 0.20 -9.93 -2.55
CA LYS A 42 -0.71 -9.82 -1.38
C LYS A 42 -2.13 -9.47 -1.81
N SER A 43 -2.25 -8.58 -2.79
CA SER A 43 -3.54 -8.07 -3.26
C SER A 43 -4.30 -9.05 -4.16
N GLY A 44 -3.69 -10.17 -4.55
CA GLY A 44 -4.28 -11.08 -5.53
C GLY A 44 -4.44 -10.42 -6.90
N GLY A 45 -3.54 -9.50 -7.25
CA GLY A 45 -3.50 -8.81 -8.54
C GLY A 45 -3.84 -7.32 -8.53
N ILE A 46 -3.88 -6.76 -9.73
CA ILE A 46 -3.95 -5.30 -9.99
C ILE A 46 -5.29 -4.70 -9.54
N THR A 47 -6.40 -5.40 -9.74
CA THR A 47 -7.74 -4.87 -9.44
C THR A 47 -7.90 -4.51 -7.95
N THR A 48 -7.44 -5.39 -7.06
CA THR A 48 -7.48 -5.13 -5.62
C THR A 48 -6.47 -4.06 -5.22
N ALA A 49 -5.28 -4.06 -5.84
CA ALA A 49 -4.26 -3.03 -5.62
C ALA A 49 -4.79 -1.62 -5.96
N LEU A 50 -5.53 -1.47 -7.06
CA LEU A 50 -6.17 -0.19 -7.44
C LEU A 50 -7.19 0.27 -6.38
N LYS A 51 -7.99 -0.67 -5.84
CA LYS A 51 -8.93 -0.34 -4.76
C LYS A 51 -8.22 0.10 -3.48
N ILE A 52 -7.09 -0.53 -3.13
CA ILE A 52 -6.26 -0.11 -1.99
C ILE A 52 -5.72 1.30 -2.21
N ASN A 53 -5.15 1.57 -3.39
CA ASN A 53 -4.61 2.89 -3.71
C ASN A 53 -5.70 3.97 -3.69
N ALA A 54 -6.87 3.70 -4.26
CA ALA A 54 -8.00 4.64 -4.26
C ALA A 54 -8.47 4.99 -2.84
N ILE A 55 -8.51 4.01 -1.93
CA ILE A 55 -8.85 4.25 -0.53
C ILE A 55 -7.77 5.10 0.13
N ALA A 56 -6.49 4.77 -0.06
CA ALA A 56 -5.39 5.54 0.50
C ALA A 56 -5.46 7.00 0.05
N GLU A 57 -5.60 7.23 -1.26
CA GLU A 57 -5.71 8.56 -1.86
C GLU A 57 -6.90 9.35 -1.30
N SER A 58 -8.08 8.71 -1.19
CA SER A 58 -9.28 9.34 -0.63
C SER A 58 -9.12 9.75 0.84
N CYS A 59 -8.22 9.10 1.57
CA CYS A 59 -7.90 9.39 2.97
C CYS A 59 -6.66 10.29 3.13
N GLY A 60 -6.11 10.83 2.03
CA GLY A 60 -4.91 11.65 2.05
C GLY A 60 -3.62 10.88 2.37
N MET A 61 -3.66 9.55 2.31
CA MET A 61 -2.51 8.67 2.52
C MET A 61 -1.82 8.37 1.19
N LYS A 62 -0.49 8.22 1.24
CA LYS A 62 0.30 7.80 0.09
C LYS A 62 0.60 6.31 0.13
N CYS A 63 0.93 5.76 -1.03
CA CYS A 63 1.25 4.35 -1.18
C CYS A 63 2.72 4.12 -1.54
N MET A 64 3.18 2.94 -1.19
CA MET A 64 4.40 2.33 -1.68
C MET A 64 4.01 1.09 -2.49
N ILE A 65 4.79 0.78 -3.53
CA ILE A 65 4.74 -0.54 -4.17
C ILE A 65 5.99 -1.31 -3.78
N GLY A 66 5.78 -2.53 -3.29
CA GLY A 66 6.83 -3.51 -3.11
C GLY A 66 6.54 -4.79 -3.89
N CYS A 67 7.43 -5.75 -3.74
CA CYS A 67 7.32 -7.06 -4.35
C CYS A 67 7.72 -8.15 -3.34
N PHE A 68 7.53 -9.41 -3.74
CA PHE A 68 8.35 -10.49 -3.19
C PHE A 68 9.62 -10.66 -4.03
N GLY A 69 10.38 -11.74 -3.84
CA GLY A 69 11.49 -12.11 -4.73
C GLY A 69 11.01 -12.61 -6.10
N GLU A 70 10.21 -11.80 -6.79
CA GLU A 70 9.56 -12.12 -8.06
C GLU A 70 10.52 -11.92 -9.24
N SER A 71 10.28 -12.63 -10.34
CA SER A 71 11.01 -12.40 -11.58
C SER A 71 10.59 -11.10 -12.25
N ARG A 72 11.30 -10.73 -13.33
CA ARG A 72 11.00 -9.56 -14.16
C ARG A 72 9.53 -9.49 -14.61
N LEU A 73 8.85 -10.63 -14.74
CA LEU A 73 7.44 -10.66 -15.14
C LEU A 73 6.55 -9.97 -14.08
N GLY A 74 6.71 -10.35 -12.81
CA GLY A 74 5.95 -9.75 -11.70
C GLY A 74 6.33 -8.28 -11.48
N LEU A 75 7.63 -7.99 -11.50
CA LEU A 75 8.13 -6.63 -11.36
C LEU A 75 7.65 -5.69 -12.48
N THR A 76 7.53 -6.17 -13.71
CA THR A 76 7.01 -5.37 -14.82
C THR A 76 5.54 -5.00 -14.59
N ALA A 77 4.73 -5.93 -14.08
CA ALA A 77 3.34 -5.63 -13.73
C ALA A 77 3.25 -4.59 -12.59
N ALA A 78 4.11 -4.69 -11.58
CA ALA A 78 4.21 -3.71 -10.50
C ALA A 78 4.66 -2.33 -11.01
N ALA A 79 5.66 -2.28 -11.90
CA ALA A 79 6.15 -1.04 -12.52
C ALA A 79 5.06 -0.34 -13.36
N HIS A 80 4.24 -1.10 -14.10
CA HIS A 80 3.07 -0.55 -14.79
C HIS A 80 2.06 0.06 -13.81
N PHE A 81 1.79 -0.62 -12.70
CA PHE A 81 0.91 -0.09 -11.65
C PHE A 81 1.46 1.22 -11.06
N VAL A 82 2.75 1.27 -10.71
CA VAL A 82 3.41 2.50 -10.23
C VAL A 82 3.24 3.64 -11.23
N SER A 83 3.56 3.38 -12.50
CA SER A 83 3.53 4.40 -13.57
C SER A 83 2.13 4.97 -13.81
N ALA A 84 1.08 4.20 -13.53
CA ALA A 84 -0.31 4.61 -13.73
C ALA A 84 -0.93 5.33 -12.51
N ASN A 85 -0.28 5.33 -11.34
CA ASN A 85 -0.88 5.78 -10.08
C ASN A 85 0.02 6.81 -9.36
N PRO A 86 -0.18 8.12 -9.57
CA PRO A 86 0.64 9.18 -8.95
C PRO A 86 0.63 9.22 -7.40
N ASN A 87 -0.35 8.56 -6.77
CA ASN A 87 -0.42 8.44 -5.32
C ASN A 87 0.59 7.43 -4.74
N VAL A 88 1.21 6.61 -5.60
CA VAL A 88 2.34 5.76 -5.24
C VAL A 88 3.63 6.58 -5.36
N ILE A 89 4.27 6.86 -4.24
CA ILE A 89 5.44 7.76 -4.19
C ILE A 89 6.74 7.06 -3.81
N PHE A 90 6.66 5.80 -3.36
CA PHE A 90 7.80 4.97 -3.03
C PHE A 90 7.74 3.64 -3.77
N VAL A 91 8.90 3.12 -4.13
CA VAL A 91 9.07 1.84 -4.84
C VAL A 91 10.22 1.09 -4.17
N ASP A 92 10.01 -0.19 -3.88
CA ASP A 92 11.04 -1.16 -3.48
C ASP A 92 11.68 -1.80 -4.71
#